data_AF-A0A950SDE3-F1
#
_entry.id   AF-A0A950SDE3-F1
#
_cell.length_a   1.000
_cell.length_b   1.000
_cell.length_c   1.000
_cell.angle_alpha   90.00
_cell.angle_beta   90.00
_cell.angle_gamma   90.00
#
_symmetry.space_group_name_H-M   'P 1'
#
loop_
_entity.id
_entity.type
_entity.pdbx_description
1 polymer ?
#
loop_
_entity_poly.entity_id
_entity_poly.type
_entity_poly.pdbx_seq_one_letter_code
_entity_poly.pdbx_strand_id
1 'polypeptide(L)'
;MAGNEHRKPGVSERDVIEICQAYNALDTSLAQQPADLSETVGAFLVRTSYEQFSYQQSHFEEISRLGALFETVEELETEILDRGLIERVLGCSLEQFVVAGFVLATSTQANTGFFDPDWPALREGRHAIDLHFSIDTVRRIFEQQFLADFEQIRVAARKAEQSDVRLRHHEFNPLVSRPFVTLPDGSHIAPQPHFVFQRLSPAALYYAAVEALDAEEANAFTRDIRLLCENYVGRQLRLIPNATVLPEIRYDDDQLSVDWFVIFDELVVLVEVKSTRMSQLARMGGNKLNEDVKRSLGKAYKQVARTDQLLTDGHAAFADVPADRPRIAIIATPEPYWHANSPFLAELLPQPAIPTSVSSLRALERLVDVLRAVGGPAPLTNVHEDPDRRTWNLENALPDLQTEKNPILDMAWRRFPFPTGDS
;
A
#
# COMPACT_ATOMS: atom_id res chain seq x y z
N MET A 1 -7.48 0.15 31.63
CA MET A 1 -8.46 1.25 31.39
C MET A 1 -7.66 2.46 30.95
N ALA A 2 -7.68 2.82 29.67
CA ALA A 2 -6.82 3.88 29.11
C ALA A 2 -7.59 4.77 28.13
N GLY A 3 -8.79 5.19 28.52
CA GLY A 3 -9.61 6.12 27.74
C GLY A 3 -9.36 7.58 28.12
N ASN A 4 -9.50 8.48 27.15
CA ASN A 4 -9.29 9.92 27.33
C ASN A 4 -10.38 10.61 28.17
N GLU A 5 -11.46 9.88 28.53
CA GLU A 5 -12.63 10.40 29.26
C GLU A 5 -12.36 10.92 30.69
N HIS A 6 -11.14 10.76 31.22
CA HIS A 6 -10.82 11.11 32.61
C HIS A 6 -9.76 12.21 32.80
N ARG A 7 -9.31 12.90 31.74
CA ARG A 7 -8.23 13.90 31.84
C ARG A 7 -8.73 15.28 32.28
N LYS A 8 -7.98 15.93 33.19
CA LYS A 8 -8.14 17.34 33.59
C LYS A 8 -7.59 18.28 32.50
N PRO A 9 -7.94 19.59 32.48
CA PRO A 9 -7.38 20.52 31.50
C PRO A 9 -5.87 20.71 31.71
N GLY A 10 -5.08 20.43 30.67
CA GLY A 10 -3.61 20.51 30.66
C GLY A 10 -2.96 19.13 30.52
N VAL A 11 -1.92 19.03 29.69
CA VAL A 11 -1.08 17.82 29.56
C VAL A 11 0.15 18.02 30.44
N SER A 12 0.35 17.15 31.42
CA SER A 12 1.54 17.11 32.28
C SER A 12 2.52 16.04 31.79
N GLU A 13 3.78 16.13 32.24
CA GLU A 13 4.78 15.06 32.02
C GLU A 13 4.27 13.71 32.55
N ARG A 14 3.54 13.73 33.66
CA ARG A 14 2.90 12.54 34.22
C ARG A 14 1.88 11.93 33.25
N ASP A 15 1.07 12.74 32.56
CA ASP A 15 0.11 12.23 31.56
C ASP A 15 0.86 11.54 30.41
N VAL A 16 2.00 12.08 29.98
CA VAL A 16 2.84 11.46 28.94
C VAL A 16 3.42 10.13 29.44
N ILE A 17 3.94 10.08 30.67
CA ILE A 17 4.45 8.84 31.28
C ILE A 17 3.33 7.80 31.38
N GLU A 18 2.13 8.19 31.83
CA GLU A 18 0.98 7.29 31.94
C GLU A 18 0.54 6.77 30.56
N ILE A 19 0.59 7.58 29.51
CA ILE A 19 0.36 7.12 28.12
C ILE A 19 1.41 6.10 27.69
N CYS A 20 2.70 6.40 27.90
CA CYS A 20 3.78 5.49 27.53
C CYS A 20 3.70 4.17 28.31
N GLN A 21 3.37 4.22 29.59
CA GLN A 21 3.15 3.03 30.41
C GLN A 21 1.96 2.21 29.92
N ALA A 22 0.84 2.87 29.59
CA ALA A 22 -0.34 2.21 29.06
C ALA A 22 -0.06 1.55 27.70
N TYR A 23 0.71 2.20 26.83
CA TYR A 23 1.13 1.64 25.54
C TYR A 23 2.03 0.40 25.72
N ASN A 24 2.98 0.45 26.66
CA ASN A 24 3.93 -0.64 26.90
C ASN A 24 3.38 -1.78 27.78
N ALA A 25 2.19 -1.63 28.36
CA ALA A 25 1.63 -2.65 29.27
C ALA A 25 1.28 -3.98 28.56
N LEU A 26 1.16 -3.99 27.21
CA LEU A 26 0.89 -5.18 26.39
C LEU A 26 -0.28 -6.05 26.89
N ASP A 27 -1.28 -5.46 27.57
CA ASP A 27 -2.48 -6.13 28.10
C ASP A 27 -3.47 -6.59 27.01
N THR A 28 -3.03 -6.61 25.75
CA THR A 28 -3.84 -6.94 24.61
C THR A 28 -4.04 -8.44 24.53
N SER A 29 -5.27 -8.89 24.78
CA SER A 29 -5.65 -10.30 24.66
C SER A 29 -5.23 -10.85 23.31
N LEU A 30 -4.30 -11.81 23.32
CA LEU A 30 -3.83 -12.48 22.11
C LEU A 30 -4.91 -13.43 21.54
N ALA A 31 -5.85 -13.87 22.39
CA ALA A 31 -7.05 -14.62 22.02
C ALA A 31 -8.20 -14.28 22.98
N GLN A 32 -9.45 -14.29 22.49
CA GLN A 32 -10.65 -14.12 23.34
C GLN A 32 -11.25 -15.46 23.83
N GLN A 33 -10.75 -16.60 23.32
CA GLN A 33 -11.18 -17.97 23.64
C GLN A 33 -9.96 -18.92 23.52
N PRO A 34 -10.03 -20.21 23.88
CA PRO A 34 -8.97 -21.16 23.52
C PRO A 34 -8.94 -21.30 21.98
N ALA A 35 -8.29 -20.35 21.34
CA ALA A 35 -7.94 -20.37 19.93
C ALA A 35 -6.66 -21.20 19.78
N ASP A 36 -6.48 -21.77 18.60
CA ASP A 36 -5.22 -22.40 18.22
C ASP A 36 -4.06 -21.43 18.48
N LEU A 37 -2.94 -21.94 18.99
CA LEU A 37 -1.72 -21.17 19.20
C LEU A 37 -1.25 -20.55 17.87
N SER A 38 -1.42 -21.26 16.76
CA SER A 38 -1.09 -20.77 15.42
C SER A 38 -1.90 -19.52 15.05
N GLU A 39 -3.21 -19.52 15.32
CA GLU A 39 -4.10 -18.39 15.05
C GLU A 39 -3.79 -17.19 15.97
N THR A 40 -3.50 -17.46 17.24
CA THR A 40 -3.12 -16.46 18.26
C THR A 40 -1.81 -15.75 17.88
N VAL A 41 -0.79 -16.52 17.48
CA VAL A 41 0.51 -15.98 17.03
C VAL A 41 0.35 -15.25 15.70
N GLY A 42 -0.42 -15.79 14.75
CA GLY A 42 -0.71 -15.13 13.48
C GLY A 42 -1.37 -13.76 13.67
N ALA A 43 -2.36 -13.66 14.56
CA ALA A 43 -2.99 -12.39 14.92
C ALA A 43 -2.01 -11.37 15.52
N PHE A 44 -1.14 -11.83 16.42
CA PHE A 44 -0.07 -11.00 17.00
C PHE A 44 0.95 -10.51 15.97
N LEU A 45 1.35 -11.36 15.04
CA LEU A 45 2.30 -10.99 14.00
C LEU A 45 1.66 -9.96 13.05
N VAL A 46 0.45 -10.24 12.56
CA VAL A 46 -0.28 -9.31 11.67
C VAL A 46 -0.39 -7.92 12.29
N ARG A 47 -0.88 -7.82 13.53
CA ARG A 47 -1.09 -6.51 14.17
C ARG A 47 0.21 -5.74 14.36
N THR A 48 1.27 -6.43 14.82
CA THR A 48 2.56 -5.81 15.08
C THR A 48 3.17 -5.31 13.78
N SER A 49 3.04 -6.07 12.68
CA SER A 49 3.52 -5.64 11.38
C SER A 49 2.79 -4.45 10.82
N TYR A 50 1.45 -4.39 10.93
CA TYR A 50 0.71 -3.22 10.46
C TYR A 50 1.02 -1.96 11.28
N GLU A 51 1.36 -2.12 12.56
CA GLU A 51 1.80 -1.03 13.43
C GLU A 51 3.23 -0.57 13.12
N GLN A 52 4.17 -1.49 12.89
CA GLN A 52 5.60 -1.16 12.78
C GLN A 52 6.10 -0.99 11.35
N PHE A 53 5.71 -1.87 10.42
CA PHE A 53 6.36 -1.96 9.10
C PHE A 53 5.90 -0.87 8.13
N SER A 54 4.76 -0.22 8.39
CA SER A 54 4.33 0.96 7.62
C SER A 54 5.30 2.14 7.75
N TYR A 55 6.13 2.18 8.81
CA TYR A 55 7.20 3.17 8.99
C TYR A 55 8.48 2.85 8.21
N GLN A 56 8.60 1.64 7.65
CA GLN A 56 9.79 1.19 6.93
C GLN A 56 9.65 1.33 5.41
N GLN A 57 8.50 1.82 4.93
CA GLN A 57 8.25 2.00 3.51
C GLN A 57 9.02 3.21 2.95
N SER A 58 9.60 3.04 1.76
CA SER A 58 10.27 4.07 0.99
C SER A 58 9.29 5.15 0.53
N HIS A 59 9.54 6.40 0.92
CA HIS A 59 8.75 7.54 0.45
C HIS A 59 8.87 7.73 -1.06
N PHE A 60 10.06 7.51 -1.64
CA PHE A 60 10.27 7.62 -3.08
C PHE A 60 9.35 6.68 -3.85
N GLU A 61 9.30 5.41 -3.46
CA GLU A 61 8.50 4.41 -4.19
C GLU A 61 7.00 4.66 -4.03
N GLU A 62 6.53 5.01 -2.82
CA GLU A 62 5.10 5.32 -2.60
C GLU A 62 4.63 6.53 -3.43
N ILE A 63 5.39 7.63 -3.41
CA ILE A 63 5.06 8.86 -4.14
C ILE A 63 5.13 8.62 -5.65
N SER A 64 6.19 7.94 -6.11
CA SER A 64 6.37 7.66 -7.53
C SER A 64 5.29 6.71 -8.05
N ARG A 65 4.92 5.69 -7.27
CA ARG A 65 3.86 4.73 -7.61
C ARG A 65 2.50 5.41 -7.70
N LEU A 66 2.22 6.39 -6.83
CA LEU A 66 1.01 7.20 -6.93
C LEU A 66 0.95 7.92 -8.29
N GLY A 67 2.04 8.56 -8.73
CA GLY A 67 2.10 9.16 -10.06
C GLY A 67 1.98 8.13 -11.19
N ALA A 68 2.70 7.02 -11.09
CA ALA A 68 2.75 5.99 -12.12
C ALA A 68 1.41 5.27 -12.32
N LEU A 69 0.68 4.96 -11.24
CA LEU A 69 -0.61 4.26 -11.30
C LEU A 69 -1.68 5.06 -12.06
N PHE A 70 -1.77 6.36 -11.77
CA PHE A 70 -2.84 7.21 -12.30
C PHE A 70 -2.45 7.93 -13.60
N GLU A 71 -1.22 7.78 -14.07
CA GLU A 71 -0.78 8.33 -15.35
C GLU A 71 -1.63 7.83 -16.53
N THR A 72 -1.91 6.53 -16.56
CA THR A 72 -2.53 5.81 -17.67
C THR A 72 -4.05 5.73 -17.52
N VAL A 73 -4.65 6.51 -16.62
CA VAL A 73 -6.09 6.49 -16.36
C VAL A 73 -6.92 6.73 -17.63
N GLU A 74 -6.47 7.66 -18.47
CA GLU A 74 -7.14 8.03 -19.74
C GLU A 74 -6.91 7.01 -20.86
N GLU A 75 -6.01 6.04 -20.67
CA GLU A 75 -5.71 4.98 -21.64
C GLU A 75 -6.56 3.72 -21.40
N LEU A 76 -7.32 3.69 -20.30
CA LEU A 76 -8.08 2.55 -19.84
C LEU A 76 -9.57 2.82 -19.94
N GLU A 77 -10.35 1.78 -20.27
CA GLU A 77 -11.82 1.86 -20.24
C GLU A 77 -12.31 1.73 -18.79
N THR A 78 -12.29 2.84 -18.06
CA THR A 78 -12.80 2.97 -16.69
C THR A 78 -14.27 3.39 -16.67
N GLU A 79 -15.00 2.99 -15.64
CA GLU A 79 -16.41 3.35 -15.46
C GLU A 79 -16.60 4.81 -15.06
N ILE A 80 -15.83 5.29 -14.08
CA ILE A 80 -15.94 6.65 -13.54
C ILE A 80 -14.60 7.33 -13.27
N LEU A 81 -13.52 6.54 -13.18
CA LEU A 81 -12.22 7.06 -12.79
C LEU A 81 -11.54 7.76 -13.95
N ASP A 82 -11.54 9.09 -13.92
CA ASP A 82 -10.75 9.94 -14.80
C ASP A 82 -9.96 10.98 -13.99
N ARG A 83 -9.20 11.85 -14.67
CA ARG A 83 -8.52 12.97 -14.00
C ARG A 83 -9.48 13.90 -13.25
N GLY A 84 -10.68 14.11 -13.77
CA GLY A 84 -11.71 14.96 -13.16
C GLY A 84 -12.23 14.42 -11.83
N LEU A 85 -12.39 13.10 -11.70
CA LEU A 85 -12.76 12.44 -10.46
C LEU A 85 -11.67 12.62 -9.40
N ILE A 86 -10.41 12.43 -9.79
CA ILE A 86 -9.26 12.62 -8.89
C ILE A 86 -9.23 14.07 -8.39
N GLU A 87 -9.42 15.03 -9.29
CA GLU A 87 -9.49 16.45 -8.95
C GLU A 87 -10.67 16.78 -8.03
N ARG A 88 -11.83 16.15 -8.24
CA ARG A 88 -13.01 16.29 -7.38
C ARG A 88 -12.75 15.78 -5.97
N VAL A 89 -12.07 14.63 -5.84
CA VAL A 89 -11.73 14.02 -4.54
C VAL A 89 -10.67 14.84 -3.79
N LEU A 90 -9.64 15.31 -4.50
CA LEU A 90 -8.50 16.03 -3.89
C LEU A 90 -8.72 17.55 -3.80
N GLY A 91 -9.71 18.11 -4.51
CA GLY A 91 -9.89 19.56 -4.69
C GLY A 91 -8.74 20.23 -5.47
N CYS A 92 -7.87 19.44 -6.11
CA CYS A 92 -6.71 19.88 -6.87
C CYS A 92 -6.21 18.73 -7.76
N SER A 93 -5.34 19.02 -8.73
CA SER A 93 -4.71 17.97 -9.52
C SER A 93 -3.81 17.08 -8.66
N LEU A 94 -3.61 15.83 -9.09
CA LEU A 94 -2.72 14.88 -8.42
C LEU A 94 -1.30 15.44 -8.26
N GLU A 95 -0.80 16.14 -9.28
CA GLU A 95 0.51 16.77 -9.26
C GLU A 95 0.60 17.86 -8.18
N GLN A 96 -0.39 18.76 -8.12
CA GLN A 96 -0.45 19.79 -7.07
C GLN A 96 -0.53 19.17 -5.68
N PHE A 97 -1.30 18.10 -5.50
CA PHE A 97 -1.42 17.39 -4.24
C PHE A 97 -0.07 16.80 -3.78
N VAL A 98 0.64 16.12 -4.68
CA VAL A 98 1.95 15.52 -4.40
C VAL A 98 2.99 16.59 -4.09
N VAL A 99 3.07 17.66 -4.89
CA VAL A 99 4.04 18.73 -4.69
C VAL A 99 3.78 19.46 -3.37
N ALA A 100 2.54 19.86 -3.10
CA ALA A 100 2.18 20.52 -1.85
C ALA A 100 2.47 19.62 -0.65
N GLY A 101 2.08 18.33 -0.70
CA GLY A 101 2.36 17.41 0.40
C GLY A 101 3.86 17.16 0.61
N PHE A 102 4.68 17.14 -0.45
CA PHE A 102 6.12 16.98 -0.33
C PHE A 102 6.76 18.21 0.34
N VAL A 103 6.31 19.42 -0.05
CA VAL A 103 6.68 20.68 0.61
C VAL A 103 6.33 20.64 2.10
N LEU A 104 5.09 20.22 2.43
CA LEU A 104 4.64 20.08 3.81
C LEU A 104 5.52 19.09 4.57
N ALA A 105 5.75 17.90 4.03
CA ALA A 105 6.49 16.83 4.69
C ALA A 105 7.94 17.24 5.00
N THR A 106 8.63 17.81 4.00
CA THR A 106 10.02 18.28 4.14
C THR A 106 10.13 19.48 5.09
N SER A 107 9.21 20.44 5.00
CA SER A 107 9.18 21.61 5.90
C SER A 107 8.95 21.19 7.34
N THR A 108 7.98 20.32 7.58
CA THR A 108 7.65 19.78 8.89
C THR A 108 8.80 18.98 9.48
N GLN A 109 9.47 18.14 8.68
CA GLN A 109 10.64 17.39 9.13
C GLN A 109 11.80 18.31 9.55
N ALA A 110 11.99 19.43 8.84
CA ALA A 110 13.01 20.43 9.17
C ALA A 110 12.66 21.30 10.40
N ASN A 111 11.37 21.42 10.74
CA ASN A 111 10.87 22.32 11.78
C ASN A 111 10.22 21.59 12.95
N THR A 112 10.75 20.42 13.32
CA THR A 112 10.32 19.64 14.51
C THR A 112 8.83 19.35 14.57
N GLY A 113 8.19 19.13 13.41
CA GLY A 113 6.76 18.87 13.32
C GLY A 113 5.89 20.11 13.04
N PHE A 114 6.40 21.33 13.16
CA PHE A 114 5.62 22.53 12.89
C PHE A 114 5.56 22.88 11.40
N PHE A 115 4.47 23.50 10.99
CA PHE A 115 4.34 24.13 9.69
C PHE A 115 3.54 25.42 9.80
N ASP A 116 4.02 26.45 9.12
CA ASP A 116 3.31 27.72 8.98
C ASP A 116 3.39 28.17 7.52
N PRO A 117 2.24 28.27 6.81
CA PRO A 117 2.22 28.69 5.42
C PRO A 117 2.62 30.17 5.21
N ASP A 118 2.79 30.95 6.28
CA ASP A 118 3.22 32.35 6.27
C ASP A 118 4.73 32.54 6.53
N TRP A 119 5.50 31.46 6.71
CA TRP A 119 6.94 31.59 6.90
C TRP A 119 7.63 32.29 5.70
N PRO A 120 8.39 33.37 5.93
CA PRO A 120 9.05 34.12 4.86
C PRO A 120 9.96 33.25 3.99
N ALA A 121 10.62 32.25 4.57
CA ALA A 121 11.51 31.33 3.85
C ALA A 121 10.81 30.51 2.75
N LEU A 122 9.48 30.37 2.79
CA LEU A 122 8.71 29.70 1.74
C LEU A 122 8.49 30.60 0.51
N ARG A 123 8.54 31.92 0.71
CA ARG A 123 8.22 32.97 -0.29
C ARG A 123 9.45 33.70 -0.81
N GLU A 124 10.47 33.83 0.02
CA GLU A 124 11.60 34.73 -0.21
C GLU A 124 12.93 33.99 -0.25
N GLY A 125 13.85 34.46 -1.10
CA GLY A 125 15.21 33.95 -1.23
C GLY A 125 15.40 32.93 -2.35
N ARG A 126 16.67 32.54 -2.56
CA ARG A 126 17.10 31.70 -3.70
C ARG A 126 16.59 30.25 -3.68
N HIS A 127 16.05 29.83 -2.54
CA HIS A 127 15.50 28.48 -2.33
C HIS A 127 14.00 28.54 -2.00
N ALA A 128 13.35 29.68 -2.26
CA ALA A 128 11.93 29.84 -2.02
C ALA A 128 11.13 28.86 -2.88
N ILE A 129 10.13 28.24 -2.27
CA ILE A 129 9.25 27.28 -2.93
C ILE A 129 8.42 27.99 -4.00
N ASP A 130 8.03 29.24 -3.74
CA ASP A 130 7.21 30.06 -4.64
C ASP A 130 7.86 30.31 -6.02
N LEU A 131 9.18 30.12 -6.14
CA LEU A 131 9.88 30.17 -7.44
C LEU A 131 9.56 28.97 -8.34
N HIS A 132 9.14 27.85 -7.75
CA HIS A 132 8.88 26.59 -8.43
C HIS A 132 7.41 26.18 -8.37
N PHE A 133 6.71 26.56 -7.29
CA PHE A 133 5.33 26.18 -7.03
C PHE A 133 4.64 27.19 -6.11
N SER A 134 3.45 27.66 -6.52
CA SER A 134 2.70 28.69 -5.79
C SER A 134 2.45 28.32 -4.33
N ILE A 135 2.93 29.15 -3.41
CA ILE A 135 2.72 28.96 -1.97
C ILE A 135 1.24 29.07 -1.58
N ASP A 136 0.46 29.87 -2.30
CA ASP A 136 -0.98 29.99 -2.06
C ASP A 136 -1.70 28.68 -2.43
N THR A 137 -1.19 27.95 -3.44
CA THR A 137 -1.67 26.61 -3.76
C THR A 137 -1.31 25.62 -2.64
N VAL A 138 -0.09 25.67 -2.11
CA VAL A 138 0.32 24.83 -0.96
C VAL A 138 -0.58 25.10 0.24
N ARG A 139 -0.81 26.38 0.59
CA ARG A 139 -1.67 26.78 1.71
C ARG A 139 -3.08 26.21 1.56
N ARG A 140 -3.70 26.40 0.39
CA ARG A 140 -5.04 25.90 0.14
C ARG A 140 -5.12 24.37 0.30
N ILE A 141 -4.15 23.64 -0.25
CA ILE A 141 -4.12 22.17 -0.16
C ILE A 141 -3.85 21.72 1.27
N PHE A 142 -2.96 22.41 1.98
CA PHE A 142 -2.70 22.18 3.41
C PHE A 142 -3.98 22.28 4.23
N GLU A 143 -4.72 23.38 4.10
CA GLU A 143 -5.97 23.63 4.82
C GLU A 143 -7.07 22.62 4.47
N GLN A 144 -7.16 22.20 3.20
CA GLN A 144 -8.25 21.34 2.72
C GLN A 144 -7.98 19.84 2.95
N GLN A 145 -6.73 19.39 2.81
CA GLN A 145 -6.40 17.97 2.68
C GLN A 145 -5.52 17.42 3.81
N PHE A 146 -4.82 18.28 4.55
CA PHE A 146 -3.83 17.86 5.54
C PHE A 146 -4.16 18.32 6.96
N LEU A 147 -4.79 19.48 7.11
CA LEU A 147 -5.12 20.08 8.40
C LEU A 147 -6.48 19.59 8.93
N ALA A 148 -6.52 19.34 10.23
CA ALA A 148 -7.75 19.16 10.99
C ALA A 148 -7.68 19.88 12.35
N ASP A 149 -8.83 20.19 12.94
CA ASP A 149 -8.91 20.59 14.34
C ASP A 149 -9.09 19.38 15.28
N PHE A 150 -9.00 19.62 16.59
CA PHE A 150 -9.18 18.56 17.59
C PHE A 150 -10.55 17.88 17.55
N GLU A 151 -11.63 18.60 17.21
CA GLU A 151 -12.96 18.02 17.16
C GLU A 151 -13.11 17.11 15.94
N GLN A 152 -12.60 17.50 14.78
CA GLN A 152 -12.54 16.67 13.59
C GLN A 152 -11.76 15.37 13.84
N ILE A 153 -10.59 15.46 14.48
CA ILE A 153 -9.79 14.28 14.87
C ILE A 153 -10.57 13.39 15.84
N ARG A 154 -11.25 13.95 16.85
CA ARG A 154 -12.07 13.20 17.81
C ARG A 154 -13.24 12.49 17.13
N VAL A 155 -13.94 13.17 16.22
CA VAL A 155 -15.06 12.60 15.48
C VAL A 155 -14.57 11.44 14.61
N ALA A 156 -13.45 11.61 13.90
CA ALA A 156 -12.86 10.55 13.09
C ALA A 156 -12.43 9.34 13.94
N ALA A 157 -11.78 9.58 15.09
CA ALA A 157 -11.39 8.52 16.02
C ALA A 157 -12.60 7.72 16.53
N ARG A 158 -13.68 8.40 16.93
CA ARG A 158 -14.92 7.75 17.42
C ARG A 158 -15.57 6.83 16.38
N LYS A 159 -15.47 7.14 15.09
CA LYS A 159 -16.01 6.27 14.02
C LYS A 159 -15.28 4.92 13.95
N ALA A 160 -14.01 4.88 14.35
CA ALA A 160 -13.17 3.68 14.34
C ALA A 160 -13.09 2.98 15.71
N GLU A 161 -13.78 3.53 16.72
CA GLU A 161 -13.74 3.03 18.09
C GLU A 161 -14.26 1.59 18.18
N GLN A 162 -13.45 0.70 18.75
CA GLN A 162 -13.77 -0.68 18.96
C GLN A 162 -14.45 -0.88 20.32
N SER A 163 -15.38 -1.85 20.34
CA SER A 163 -16.05 -2.27 21.57
C SER A 163 -15.09 -2.94 22.56
N ASP A 164 -14.09 -3.67 22.08
CA ASP A 164 -13.03 -4.22 22.93
C ASP A 164 -11.99 -3.14 23.25
N VAL A 165 -12.03 -2.63 24.48
CA VAL A 165 -11.12 -1.61 25.02
C VAL A 165 -9.64 -1.99 24.85
N ARG A 166 -9.32 -3.29 24.85
CA ARG A 166 -7.93 -3.75 24.69
C ARG A 166 -7.40 -3.50 23.28
N LEU A 167 -8.27 -3.45 22.27
CA LEU A 167 -7.88 -3.21 20.88
C LEU A 167 -7.70 -1.71 20.56
N ARG A 168 -8.07 -0.81 21.48
CA ARG A 168 -8.13 0.65 21.21
C ARG A 168 -6.83 1.27 20.70
N HIS A 169 -5.68 0.80 21.17
CA HIS A 169 -4.37 1.32 20.72
C HIS A 169 -4.02 0.93 19.27
N HIS A 170 -4.69 -0.07 18.70
CA HIS A 170 -4.55 -0.45 17.28
C HIS A 170 -5.66 0.14 16.40
N GLU A 171 -6.48 1.04 16.94
CA GLU A 171 -7.52 1.71 16.15
C GLU A 171 -6.91 2.53 15.02
N PHE A 172 -7.73 2.83 14.01
CA PHE A 172 -7.34 3.75 12.96
C PHE A 172 -6.90 5.08 13.57
N ASN A 173 -5.68 5.52 13.26
CA ASN A 173 -5.17 6.81 13.67
C ASN A 173 -5.64 7.89 12.67
N PRO A 174 -6.50 8.85 13.06
CA PRO A 174 -6.98 9.89 12.15
C PRO A 174 -5.88 10.77 11.56
N LEU A 175 -4.70 10.83 12.18
CA LEU A 175 -3.56 11.56 11.65
C LEU A 175 -3.04 10.96 10.34
N VAL A 176 -3.38 9.71 10.01
CA VAL A 176 -3.04 9.12 8.70
C VAL A 176 -3.80 9.81 7.55
N SER A 177 -5.04 10.28 7.79
CA SER A 177 -5.83 11.00 6.77
C SER A 177 -5.70 12.52 6.85
N ARG A 178 -5.47 13.06 8.06
CA ARG A 178 -5.25 14.49 8.34
C ARG A 178 -4.03 14.67 9.26
N PRO A 179 -2.81 14.72 8.69
CA PRO A 179 -1.58 14.68 9.47
C PRO A 179 -1.32 15.87 10.40
N PHE A 180 -1.97 17.00 10.18
CA PHE A 180 -1.76 18.22 10.98
C PHE A 180 -2.94 18.53 11.88
N VAL A 181 -2.62 19.07 13.05
CA VAL A 181 -3.58 19.55 14.04
C VAL A 181 -3.31 21.01 14.38
N THR A 182 -4.37 21.82 14.44
CA THR A 182 -4.30 23.18 14.98
C THR A 182 -4.30 23.15 16.51
N LEU A 183 -3.27 23.72 17.12
CA LEU A 183 -3.15 23.90 18.56
C LEU A 183 -3.98 25.08 19.06
N PRO A 184 -4.29 25.16 20.39
CA PRO A 184 -5.08 26.26 20.95
C PRO A 184 -4.46 27.65 20.76
N ASP A 185 -3.15 27.74 20.54
CA ASP A 185 -2.43 28.99 20.24
C ASP A 185 -2.45 29.37 18.75
N GLY A 186 -3.12 28.58 17.91
CA GLY A 186 -3.25 28.77 16.47
C GLY A 186 -2.12 28.15 15.65
N SER A 187 -1.05 27.63 16.28
CA SER A 187 0.02 26.97 15.56
C SER A 187 -0.41 25.61 14.99
N HIS A 188 0.22 25.18 13.90
CA HIS A 188 -0.06 23.88 13.28
C HIS A 188 1.11 22.92 13.46
N ILE A 189 0.80 21.72 13.92
CA ILE A 189 1.78 20.67 14.15
C ILE A 189 1.33 19.38 13.47
N ALA A 190 2.25 18.68 12.81
CA ALA A 190 2.12 17.27 12.49
C ALA A 190 2.84 16.47 13.58
N PRO A 191 2.12 15.83 14.51
CA PRO A 191 2.73 15.10 15.63
C PRO A 191 3.65 13.97 15.17
N GLN A 192 3.39 13.43 13.98
CA GLN A 192 4.21 12.42 13.31
C GLN A 192 4.42 12.84 11.85
N PRO A 193 5.57 13.49 11.52
CA PRO A 193 5.88 13.95 10.15
C PRO A 193 5.80 12.83 9.09
N HIS A 194 6.05 11.57 9.49
CA HIS A 194 5.92 10.42 8.60
C HIS A 194 4.51 10.27 8.00
N PHE A 195 3.47 10.67 8.72
CA PHE A 195 2.10 10.61 8.19
C PHE A 195 1.85 11.61 7.05
N VAL A 196 2.61 12.71 7.00
CA VAL A 196 2.56 13.63 5.85
C VAL A 196 3.07 12.93 4.59
N PHE A 197 4.16 12.17 4.69
CA PHE A 197 4.66 11.34 3.58
C PHE A 197 3.71 10.19 3.24
N GLN A 198 3.18 9.46 4.24
CA GLN A 198 2.24 8.36 3.98
C GLN A 198 0.95 8.82 3.29
N ARG A 199 0.53 10.08 3.51
CA ARG A 199 -0.62 10.69 2.83
C ARG A 199 -0.38 10.82 1.31
N LEU A 200 0.87 10.77 0.85
CA LEU A 200 1.28 10.79 -0.56
C LEU A 200 1.44 9.37 -1.15
N SER A 201 0.49 8.48 -0.86
CA SER A 201 0.50 7.09 -1.32
C SER A 201 -0.78 6.72 -2.08
N PRO A 202 -0.75 5.66 -2.93
CA PRO A 202 -1.95 5.13 -3.57
C PRO A 202 -3.03 4.71 -2.56
N ALA A 203 -2.62 4.18 -1.40
CA ALA A 203 -3.53 3.80 -0.33
C ALA A 203 -4.28 5.02 0.23
N ALA A 204 -3.58 6.12 0.48
CA ALA A 204 -4.18 7.34 0.98
C ALA A 204 -5.20 7.96 0.01
N LEU A 205 -4.91 7.95 -1.30
CA LEU A 205 -5.88 8.41 -2.32
C LEU A 205 -7.09 7.47 -2.40
N TYR A 206 -6.88 6.15 -2.37
CA TYR A 206 -7.97 5.18 -2.36
C TYR A 206 -8.96 5.44 -1.22
N TYR A 207 -8.47 5.59 0.01
CA TYR A 207 -9.36 5.83 1.16
C TYR A 207 -10.01 7.21 1.11
N ALA A 208 -9.32 8.24 0.60
CA ALA A 208 -9.92 9.56 0.41
C ALA A 208 -11.07 9.53 -0.60
N ALA A 209 -10.92 8.79 -1.70
CA ALA A 209 -11.98 8.62 -2.68
C ALA A 209 -13.17 7.83 -2.12
N VAL A 210 -12.91 6.69 -1.44
CA VAL A 210 -13.98 5.89 -0.84
C VAL A 210 -14.77 6.66 0.23
N GLU A 211 -14.13 7.59 0.96
CA GLU A 211 -14.82 8.45 1.93
C GLU A 211 -15.63 9.57 1.26
N ALA A 212 -15.15 10.09 0.13
CA ALA A 212 -15.77 11.23 -0.57
C ALA A 212 -16.94 10.82 -1.49
N LEU A 213 -16.97 9.58 -1.95
CA LEU A 213 -17.95 9.06 -2.92
C LEU A 213 -19.13 8.39 -2.23
N ASP A 214 -20.28 8.35 -2.92
CA ASP A 214 -21.40 7.52 -2.47
C ASP A 214 -21.12 6.02 -2.69
N ALA A 215 -22.03 5.16 -2.23
CA ALA A 215 -21.80 3.72 -2.27
C ALA A 215 -21.73 3.14 -3.70
N GLU A 216 -22.43 3.73 -4.67
CA GLU A 216 -22.44 3.25 -6.06
C GLU A 216 -21.15 3.70 -6.76
N GLU A 217 -20.82 4.99 -6.64
CA GLU A 217 -19.57 5.57 -7.15
C GLU A 217 -18.35 4.89 -6.51
N ALA A 218 -18.34 4.68 -5.19
CA ALA A 218 -17.22 4.00 -4.52
C ALA A 218 -17.02 2.58 -5.04
N ASN A 219 -18.09 1.84 -5.31
CA ASN A 219 -17.99 0.50 -5.89
C ASN A 219 -17.41 0.53 -7.32
N ALA A 220 -17.86 1.46 -8.17
CA ALA A 220 -17.29 1.65 -9.51
C ALA A 220 -15.81 2.05 -9.45
N PHE A 221 -15.47 3.03 -8.61
CA PHE A 221 -14.09 3.43 -8.33
C PHE A 221 -13.21 2.25 -7.92
N THR A 222 -13.68 1.36 -7.04
CA THR A 222 -12.86 0.19 -6.64
C THR A 222 -12.59 -0.79 -7.79
N ARG A 223 -13.50 -0.88 -8.77
CA ARG A 223 -13.30 -1.69 -9.99
C ARG A 223 -12.31 -1.02 -10.93
N ASP A 224 -12.41 0.30 -11.11
CA ASP A 224 -11.45 1.04 -11.93
C ASP A 224 -10.03 0.99 -11.33
N ILE A 225 -9.88 1.13 -10.01
CA ILE A 225 -8.59 0.98 -9.33
C ILE A 225 -8.00 -0.42 -9.55
N ARG A 226 -8.83 -1.45 -9.64
CA ARG A 226 -8.35 -2.80 -9.97
C ARG A 226 -7.71 -2.81 -11.36
N LEU A 227 -8.38 -2.24 -12.35
CA LEU A 227 -7.88 -2.15 -13.73
C LEU A 227 -6.57 -1.36 -13.82
N LEU A 228 -6.46 -0.24 -13.09
CA LEU A 228 -5.20 0.52 -13.01
C LEU A 228 -4.05 -0.31 -12.41
N CYS A 229 -4.33 -1.06 -11.33
CA CYS A 229 -3.35 -1.95 -10.72
C CYS A 229 -2.91 -3.06 -11.68
N GLU A 230 -3.85 -3.70 -12.39
CA GLU A 230 -3.57 -4.74 -13.39
C GLU A 230 -2.69 -4.19 -14.52
N ASN A 231 -3.04 -3.02 -15.07
CA ASN A 231 -2.24 -2.34 -16.09
C ASN A 231 -0.83 -2.00 -15.57
N TYR A 232 -0.73 -1.45 -14.35
CA TYR A 232 0.54 -1.09 -13.74
C TYR A 232 1.46 -2.30 -13.54
N VAL A 233 0.92 -3.42 -13.04
CA VAL A 233 1.66 -4.68 -12.92
C VAL A 233 2.16 -5.13 -14.28
N GLY A 234 1.32 -5.11 -15.32
CA GLY A 234 1.75 -5.45 -16.68
C GLY A 234 2.87 -4.56 -17.21
N ARG A 235 2.83 -3.25 -16.95
CA ARG A 235 3.92 -2.33 -17.31
C ARG A 235 5.22 -2.69 -16.58
N GLN A 236 5.15 -3.01 -15.29
CA GLN A 236 6.31 -3.44 -14.51
C GLN A 236 6.91 -4.75 -15.03
N LEU A 237 6.08 -5.78 -15.26
CA LEU A 237 6.54 -7.08 -15.75
C LEU A 237 7.23 -7.00 -17.12
N ARG A 238 6.75 -6.12 -18.02
CA ARG A 238 7.35 -5.91 -19.35
C ARG A 238 8.76 -5.30 -19.31
N LEU A 239 9.22 -4.82 -18.15
CA LEU A 239 10.60 -4.37 -17.99
C LEU A 239 11.59 -5.53 -17.84
N ILE A 240 11.11 -6.75 -17.57
CA ILE A 240 11.96 -7.93 -17.35
C ILE A 240 12.59 -8.37 -18.69
N PRO A 241 13.93 -8.42 -18.80
CA PRO A 241 14.60 -8.87 -20.01
C PRO A 241 14.46 -10.38 -20.18
N ASN A 242 14.61 -10.85 -21.42
CA ASN A 242 14.61 -12.29 -21.76
C ASN A 242 13.34 -13.03 -21.32
N ALA A 243 12.23 -12.31 -21.22
CA ALA A 243 10.91 -12.87 -20.91
C ALA A 243 9.88 -12.39 -21.93
N THR A 244 8.96 -13.27 -22.29
CA THR A 244 7.74 -12.90 -23.00
C THR A 244 6.64 -12.65 -21.97
N VAL A 245 6.00 -11.47 -22.03
CA VAL A 245 4.90 -11.11 -21.13
C VAL A 245 3.59 -11.09 -21.90
N LEU A 246 2.68 -12.00 -21.53
CA LEU A 246 1.34 -12.09 -22.13
C LEU A 246 0.29 -11.58 -21.14
N PRO A 247 -0.73 -10.84 -21.60
CA PRO A 247 -1.87 -10.46 -20.77
C PRO A 247 -2.78 -11.66 -20.48
N GLU A 248 -3.84 -11.41 -19.70
CA GLU A 248 -4.92 -12.37 -19.48
C GLU A 248 -5.46 -12.97 -20.79
N ILE A 249 -5.78 -14.26 -20.71
CA ILE A 249 -6.32 -15.04 -21.81
C ILE A 249 -7.81 -15.28 -21.53
N ARG A 250 -8.64 -14.96 -22.52
CA ARG A 250 -10.07 -15.30 -22.55
C ARG A 250 -10.26 -16.72 -23.07
N TYR A 251 -11.04 -17.52 -22.36
CA TYR A 251 -11.39 -18.90 -22.72
C TYR A 251 -12.83 -19.19 -22.29
N ASP A 252 -13.43 -20.28 -22.80
CA ASP A 252 -14.76 -20.81 -22.43
C ASP A 252 -15.80 -19.81 -21.86
N ASP A 253 -16.74 -19.38 -22.69
CA ASP A 253 -17.81 -18.45 -22.30
C ASP A 253 -17.28 -17.13 -21.67
N ASP A 254 -16.19 -16.59 -22.24
CA ASP A 254 -15.55 -15.32 -21.84
C ASP A 254 -15.00 -15.32 -20.40
N GLN A 255 -14.65 -16.50 -19.88
CA GLN A 255 -13.87 -16.61 -18.65
C GLN A 255 -12.44 -16.10 -18.86
N LEU A 256 -11.89 -15.50 -17.80
CA LEU A 256 -10.54 -14.96 -17.78
C LEU A 256 -9.59 -15.88 -17.00
N SER A 257 -8.33 -15.94 -17.44
CA SER A 257 -7.20 -16.56 -16.74
C SER A 257 -6.67 -15.66 -15.61
N VAL A 258 -5.47 -15.94 -15.10
CA VAL A 258 -4.71 -14.92 -14.36
C VAL A 258 -4.43 -13.69 -15.23
N ASP A 259 -4.19 -12.55 -14.58
CA ASP A 259 -4.03 -11.25 -15.26
C ASP A 259 -2.78 -11.17 -16.17
N TRP A 260 -1.68 -11.85 -15.82
CA TRP A 260 -0.45 -11.86 -16.62
C TRP A 260 0.31 -13.18 -16.57
N PHE A 261 1.03 -13.48 -17.66
CA PHE A 261 2.02 -14.55 -17.76
C PHE A 261 3.39 -13.94 -18.03
N VAL A 262 4.42 -14.39 -17.32
CA VAL A 262 5.83 -14.08 -17.61
C VAL A 262 6.53 -15.38 -17.98
N ILE A 263 6.98 -15.47 -19.23
CA ILE A 263 7.49 -16.70 -19.83
C ILE A 263 8.99 -16.53 -20.08
N PHE A 264 9.80 -17.25 -19.32
CA PHE A 264 11.23 -17.46 -19.53
C PHE A 264 11.46 -18.82 -20.18
N ASP A 265 12.66 -19.08 -20.73
CA ASP A 265 13.01 -20.36 -21.36
C ASP A 265 12.84 -21.58 -20.42
N GLU A 266 13.06 -21.37 -19.13
CA GLU A 266 13.07 -22.40 -18.09
C GLU A 266 11.92 -22.31 -17.07
N LEU A 267 11.08 -21.27 -17.13
CA LEU A 267 10.05 -20.99 -16.13
C LEU A 267 8.86 -20.23 -16.70
N VAL A 268 7.64 -20.59 -16.28
CA VAL A 268 6.44 -19.75 -16.47
C VAL A 268 5.96 -19.23 -15.11
N VAL A 269 5.78 -17.91 -15.01
CA VAL A 269 5.22 -17.24 -13.83
C VAL A 269 3.80 -16.79 -14.12
N LEU A 270 2.85 -17.27 -13.33
CA LEU A 270 1.46 -16.83 -13.34
C LEU A 270 1.31 -15.65 -12.38
N VAL A 271 0.82 -14.50 -12.83
CA VAL A 271 0.65 -13.31 -11.97
C VAL A 271 -0.81 -12.91 -11.93
N GLU A 272 -1.39 -12.98 -10.73
CA GLU A 272 -2.76 -12.56 -10.43
C GLU A 272 -2.72 -11.29 -9.57
N VAL A 273 -3.42 -10.25 -9.97
CA VAL A 273 -3.48 -8.95 -9.30
C VAL A 273 -4.74 -8.86 -8.47
N LYS A 274 -4.58 -8.51 -7.20
CA LYS A 274 -5.67 -8.41 -6.24
C LYS A 274 -5.68 -7.08 -5.52
N SER A 275 -6.64 -6.22 -5.88
CA SER A 275 -6.82 -4.89 -5.29
C SER A 275 -7.55 -4.88 -3.94
N THR A 276 -8.07 -6.02 -3.47
CA THR A 276 -8.78 -6.11 -2.20
C THR A 276 -7.82 -5.89 -1.03
N ARG A 277 -8.23 -5.05 -0.08
CA ARG A 277 -7.48 -4.71 1.13
C ARG A 277 -8.02 -5.46 2.34
N MET A 278 -7.12 -5.73 3.29
CA MET A 278 -7.50 -6.26 4.60
C MET A 278 -8.29 -5.21 5.38
N SER A 279 -9.39 -5.61 6.06
CA SER A 279 -10.14 -4.65 6.89
C SER A 279 -9.32 -4.22 8.10
N GLN A 280 -9.65 -3.05 8.65
CA GLN A 280 -8.99 -2.54 9.85
C GLN A 280 -9.07 -3.54 11.01
N LEU A 281 -10.22 -4.19 11.23
CA LEU A 281 -10.37 -5.20 12.28
C LEU A 281 -9.46 -6.43 12.07
N ALA A 282 -9.25 -6.86 10.83
CA ALA A 282 -8.32 -7.95 10.52
C ALA A 282 -6.85 -7.49 10.70
N ARG A 283 -6.51 -6.26 10.33
CA ARG A 283 -5.18 -5.67 10.61
C ARG A 283 -4.86 -5.60 12.10
N MET A 284 -5.88 -5.48 12.96
CA MET A 284 -5.71 -5.52 14.42
C MET A 284 -5.52 -6.94 15.00
N GLY A 285 -5.57 -7.98 14.17
CA GLY A 285 -5.57 -9.37 14.62
C GLY A 285 -6.87 -9.76 15.35
N GLY A 286 -7.99 -9.08 15.07
CA GLY A 286 -9.28 -9.40 15.67
C GLY A 286 -9.90 -10.69 15.11
N ASN A 287 -11.07 -11.07 15.63
CA ASN A 287 -11.79 -12.32 15.31
C ASN A 287 -12.18 -12.51 13.83
N LYS A 288 -11.89 -11.53 12.95
CA LYS A 288 -12.16 -11.59 11.51
C LYS A 288 -10.96 -11.95 10.65
N LEU A 289 -9.77 -12.12 11.22
CA LEU A 289 -8.54 -12.30 10.43
C LEU A 289 -8.65 -13.45 9.40
N ASN A 290 -9.13 -14.62 9.82
CA ASN A 290 -9.29 -15.79 8.96
C ASN A 290 -10.27 -15.53 7.80
N GLU A 291 -11.46 -15.02 8.12
CA GLU A 291 -12.48 -14.69 7.14
C GLU A 291 -11.99 -13.64 6.13
N ASP A 292 -11.30 -12.61 6.62
CA ASP A 292 -10.79 -11.53 5.79
C ASP A 292 -9.64 -11.97 4.89
N VAL A 293 -8.71 -12.81 5.38
CA VAL A 293 -7.63 -13.38 4.56
C VAL A 293 -8.21 -14.23 3.44
N LYS A 294 -9.17 -15.13 3.76
CA LYS A 294 -9.86 -15.94 2.76
C LYS A 294 -10.65 -15.12 1.75
N ARG A 295 -11.36 -14.08 2.21
CA ARG A 295 -12.10 -13.16 1.33
C ARG A 295 -11.16 -12.41 0.40
N SER A 296 -10.05 -11.91 0.93
CA SER A 296 -9.17 -10.98 0.21
C SER A 296 -8.26 -11.72 -0.77
N LEU A 297 -7.70 -12.87 -0.39
CA LEU A 297 -6.72 -13.61 -1.19
C LEU A 297 -7.25 -14.92 -1.76
N GLY A 298 -8.23 -15.58 -1.12
CA GLY A 298 -8.66 -16.92 -1.51
C GLY A 298 -9.22 -17.04 -2.94
N LYS A 299 -9.81 -15.97 -3.49
CA LYS A 299 -10.23 -15.94 -4.90
C LYS A 299 -9.03 -15.98 -5.86
N ALA A 300 -7.95 -15.28 -5.55
CA ALA A 300 -6.74 -15.26 -6.37
C ALA A 300 -6.08 -16.64 -6.42
N TYR A 301 -5.99 -17.34 -5.29
CA TYR A 301 -5.50 -18.74 -5.26
C TYR A 301 -6.34 -19.68 -6.14
N LYS A 302 -7.68 -19.53 -6.13
CA LYS A 302 -8.55 -20.32 -7.00
C LYS A 302 -8.34 -20.01 -8.47
N GLN A 303 -8.11 -18.74 -8.80
CA GLN A 303 -7.82 -18.28 -10.16
C GLN A 303 -6.51 -18.86 -10.69
N VAL A 304 -5.46 -18.83 -9.86
CA VAL A 304 -4.17 -19.47 -10.13
C VAL A 304 -4.34 -20.97 -10.35
N ALA A 305 -4.99 -21.68 -9.42
CA ALA A 305 -5.18 -23.12 -9.52
C ALA A 305 -5.96 -23.54 -10.78
N ARG A 306 -7.00 -22.77 -11.13
CA ARG A 306 -7.78 -23.00 -12.35
C ARG A 306 -6.94 -22.80 -13.62
N THR A 307 -6.15 -21.72 -13.67
CA THR A 307 -5.28 -21.43 -14.81
C THR A 307 -4.18 -22.48 -14.97
N ASP A 308 -3.57 -22.89 -13.86
CA ASP A 308 -2.57 -23.96 -13.84
C ASP A 308 -3.16 -25.30 -14.35
N GLN A 309 -4.39 -25.63 -13.95
CA GLN A 309 -5.08 -26.82 -14.45
C GLN A 309 -5.32 -26.75 -15.97
N LEU A 310 -5.81 -25.62 -16.49
CA LEU A 310 -6.07 -25.45 -17.93
C LEU A 310 -4.80 -25.60 -18.78
N LEU A 311 -3.68 -25.07 -18.28
CA LEU A 311 -2.38 -25.25 -18.90
C LEU A 311 -1.91 -26.71 -18.84
N THR A 312 -2.14 -27.41 -17.72
CA THR A 312 -1.80 -28.84 -17.56
C THR A 312 -2.60 -29.70 -18.53
N ASP A 313 -3.86 -29.37 -18.73
CA ASP A 313 -4.78 -30.09 -19.61
C ASP A 313 -4.55 -29.77 -21.10
N GLY A 314 -3.63 -28.85 -21.42
CA GLY A 314 -3.35 -28.44 -22.80
C GLY A 314 -4.52 -27.72 -23.46
N HIS A 315 -5.25 -26.91 -22.69
CA HIS A 315 -6.40 -26.17 -23.20
C HIS A 315 -6.01 -25.26 -24.38
N ALA A 316 -6.75 -25.35 -25.49
CA ALA A 316 -6.35 -24.75 -26.77
C ALA A 316 -6.14 -23.23 -26.71
N ALA A 317 -6.90 -22.51 -25.87
CA ALA A 317 -6.73 -21.06 -25.68
C ALA A 317 -5.35 -20.66 -25.12
N PHE A 318 -4.63 -21.59 -24.49
CA PHE A 318 -3.33 -21.37 -23.86
C PHE A 318 -2.16 -21.89 -24.69
N ALA A 319 -2.35 -22.12 -25.99
CA ALA A 319 -1.32 -22.68 -26.87
C ALA A 319 -0.02 -21.85 -26.93
N ASP A 320 -0.11 -20.53 -26.69
CA ASP A 320 1.04 -19.62 -26.67
C ASP A 320 1.82 -19.64 -25.34
N VAL A 321 1.30 -20.33 -24.32
CA VAL A 321 1.97 -20.50 -23.02
C VAL A 321 2.60 -21.89 -22.97
N PRO A 322 3.94 -21.99 -22.82
CA PRO A 322 4.60 -23.29 -22.74
C PRO A 322 4.14 -24.13 -21.56
N ALA A 323 3.84 -25.40 -21.81
CA ALA A 323 3.45 -26.39 -20.79
C ALA A 323 4.61 -27.33 -20.39
N ASP A 324 5.80 -27.14 -20.96
CA ASP A 324 6.95 -28.05 -20.85
C ASP A 324 7.94 -27.68 -19.73
N ARG A 325 7.69 -26.60 -19.01
CA ARG A 325 8.58 -26.07 -17.96
C ARG A 325 7.85 -25.84 -16.64
N PRO A 326 8.58 -25.78 -15.51
CA PRO A 326 7.99 -25.48 -14.21
C PRO A 326 7.15 -24.21 -14.21
N ARG A 327 6.14 -24.20 -13.34
CA ARG A 327 5.26 -23.06 -13.11
C ARG A 327 5.31 -22.63 -11.65
N ILE A 328 5.26 -21.33 -11.44
CA ILE A 328 5.06 -20.71 -10.14
C ILE A 328 4.03 -19.59 -10.26
N ALA A 329 3.49 -19.12 -9.15
CA ALA A 329 2.53 -18.04 -9.13
C ALA A 329 2.88 -16.91 -8.16
N ILE A 330 2.52 -15.69 -8.54
CA ILE A 330 2.60 -14.49 -7.72
C ILE A 330 1.22 -13.86 -7.64
N ILE A 331 0.71 -13.67 -6.42
CA ILE A 331 -0.50 -12.88 -6.17
C ILE A 331 -0.04 -11.48 -5.78
N ALA A 332 -0.12 -10.53 -6.71
CA ALA A 332 0.27 -9.14 -6.53
C ALA A 332 -0.84 -8.34 -5.84
N THR A 333 -0.49 -7.54 -4.83
CA THR A 333 -1.44 -6.76 -4.02
C THR A 333 -0.98 -5.30 -3.92
N PRO A 334 -1.89 -4.30 -3.86
CA PRO A 334 -1.50 -2.89 -3.81
C PRO A 334 -0.79 -2.52 -2.50
N GLU A 335 -1.04 -3.28 -1.44
CA GLU A 335 -0.50 -3.05 -0.10
C GLU A 335 0.10 -4.36 0.44
N PRO A 336 1.11 -4.29 1.32
CA PRO A 336 1.74 -5.48 1.85
C PRO A 336 0.83 -6.28 2.77
N TYR A 337 0.75 -7.58 2.50
CA TYR A 337 0.25 -8.59 3.43
C TYR A 337 1.45 -9.25 4.12
N TRP A 338 2.03 -8.57 5.12
CA TRP A 338 3.33 -8.87 5.73
C TRP A 338 3.59 -10.30 6.20
N HIS A 339 2.56 -11.11 6.40
CA HIS A 339 2.69 -12.50 6.85
C HIS A 339 1.98 -13.50 5.93
N ALA A 340 1.51 -13.09 4.76
CA ALA A 340 0.72 -13.96 3.88
C ALA A 340 1.48 -15.23 3.43
N ASN A 341 2.80 -15.16 3.30
CA ASN A 341 3.64 -16.32 2.94
C ASN A 341 4.12 -17.12 4.16
N SER A 342 3.95 -16.59 5.37
CA SER A 342 4.35 -17.30 6.59
C SER A 342 3.43 -18.49 6.83
N PRO A 343 3.92 -19.58 7.46
CA PRO A 343 3.10 -20.77 7.72
C PRO A 343 1.78 -20.46 8.43
N PHE A 344 1.80 -19.51 9.37
CA PHE A 344 0.65 -19.11 10.18
C PHE A 344 -0.55 -18.59 9.36
N LEU A 345 -0.31 -17.84 8.27
CA LEU A 345 -1.41 -17.35 7.41
C LEU A 345 -1.58 -18.21 6.15
N ALA A 346 -0.51 -18.86 5.67
CA ALA A 346 -0.59 -19.74 4.52
C ALA A 346 -1.53 -20.93 4.76
N GLU A 347 -1.60 -21.45 6.00
CA GLU A 347 -2.56 -22.50 6.41
C GLU A 347 -4.04 -22.06 6.28
N LEU A 348 -4.32 -20.76 6.31
CA LEU A 348 -5.67 -20.22 6.14
C LEU A 348 -6.09 -20.13 4.67
N LEU A 349 -5.14 -20.27 3.74
CA LEU A 349 -5.32 -20.09 2.31
C LEU A 349 -5.41 -21.45 1.60
N PRO A 350 -6.05 -21.53 0.42
CA PRO A 350 -6.04 -22.74 -0.38
C PRO A 350 -4.60 -23.16 -0.69
N GLN A 351 -4.29 -24.45 -0.57
CA GLN A 351 -2.99 -25.01 -0.95
C GLN A 351 -2.94 -25.18 -2.49
N PRO A 352 -2.12 -24.39 -3.20
CA PRO A 352 -2.03 -24.46 -4.65
C PRO A 352 -1.17 -25.65 -5.10
N ALA A 353 -1.42 -26.16 -6.31
CA ALA A 353 -0.62 -27.24 -6.90
C ALA A 353 0.81 -26.81 -7.28
N ILE A 354 0.99 -25.50 -7.53
CA ILE A 354 2.27 -24.88 -7.85
C ILE A 354 2.72 -23.93 -6.74
N PRO A 355 4.05 -23.72 -6.55
CA PRO A 355 4.55 -22.73 -5.61
C PRO A 355 3.92 -21.36 -5.86
N THR A 356 3.29 -20.77 -4.84
CA THR A 356 2.57 -19.50 -4.94
C THR A 356 2.98 -18.58 -3.81
N SER A 357 3.34 -17.33 -4.14
CA SER A 357 3.66 -16.29 -3.16
C SER A 357 2.74 -15.09 -3.30
N VAL A 358 2.36 -14.49 -2.19
CA VAL A 358 1.71 -13.17 -2.14
C VAL A 358 2.81 -12.11 -2.10
N SER A 359 2.67 -11.08 -2.93
CA SER A 359 3.62 -9.99 -3.08
C SER A 359 2.89 -8.65 -3.10
N SER A 360 3.46 -7.62 -2.47
CA SER A 360 2.98 -6.25 -2.66
C SER A 360 3.49 -5.68 -3.98
N LEU A 361 2.91 -4.58 -4.47
CA LEU A 361 3.45 -3.86 -5.64
C LEU A 361 4.89 -3.44 -5.41
N ARG A 362 5.23 -2.98 -4.20
CA ARG A 362 6.60 -2.68 -3.78
C ARG A 362 7.54 -3.88 -3.96
N ALA A 363 7.15 -5.05 -3.43
CA ALA A 363 7.97 -6.24 -3.53
C ALA A 363 8.06 -6.76 -4.98
N LEU A 364 7.01 -6.55 -5.79
CA LEU A 364 7.02 -6.82 -7.23
C LEU A 364 7.97 -5.89 -7.99
N GLU A 365 7.99 -4.59 -7.68
CA GLU A 365 8.93 -3.62 -8.27
C GLU A 365 10.37 -4.04 -7.98
N ARG A 366 10.65 -4.42 -6.72
CA ARG A 366 11.96 -4.96 -6.33
C ARG A 366 12.29 -6.25 -7.07
N LEU A 367 11.33 -7.16 -7.22
CA LEU A 367 11.51 -8.37 -8.04
C LEU A 367 11.92 -7.99 -9.46
N VAL A 368 11.18 -7.09 -10.11
CA VAL A 368 11.47 -6.66 -11.48
C VAL A 368 12.88 -6.09 -11.58
N ASP A 369 13.30 -5.23 -10.65
CA ASP A 369 14.65 -4.66 -10.66
C ASP A 369 15.75 -5.73 -10.47
N VAL A 370 15.51 -6.72 -9.60
CA VAL A 370 16.43 -7.86 -9.42
C VAL A 370 16.51 -8.72 -10.68
N LEU A 371 15.37 -9.06 -11.29
CA LEU A 371 15.33 -9.87 -12.52
C LEU A 371 15.95 -9.13 -13.70
N ARG A 372 15.81 -7.80 -13.77
CA ARG A 372 16.52 -6.94 -14.74
C ARG A 372 18.03 -7.00 -14.55
N ALA A 373 18.50 -6.88 -13.31
CA ALA A 373 19.92 -6.90 -13.01
C ALA A 373 20.57 -8.27 -13.26
N VAL A 374 19.85 -9.36 -12.98
CA VAL A 374 20.35 -10.73 -13.17
C VAL A 374 20.15 -11.23 -14.60
N GLY A 375 19.12 -10.76 -15.31
CA GLY A 375 18.84 -11.11 -16.71
C GLY A 375 18.07 -12.42 -16.90
N GLY A 376 17.42 -12.95 -15.86
CA GLY A 376 16.68 -14.22 -15.92
C GLY A 376 15.99 -14.59 -14.60
N PRO A 377 15.27 -15.73 -14.56
CA PRO A 377 14.38 -16.10 -13.46
C PRO A 377 15.08 -16.73 -12.25
N ALA A 378 16.39 -17.00 -12.32
CA ALA A 378 17.13 -17.70 -11.28
C ALA A 378 16.89 -17.20 -9.84
N PRO A 379 16.82 -15.88 -9.55
CA PRO A 379 16.49 -15.41 -8.21
C PRO A 379 15.13 -15.90 -7.70
N LEU A 380 14.14 -15.98 -8.58
CA LEU A 380 12.78 -16.41 -8.24
C LEU A 380 12.72 -17.93 -8.08
N THR A 381 13.39 -18.69 -8.96
CA THR A 381 13.56 -20.15 -8.80
C THR A 381 14.21 -20.48 -7.46
N ASN A 382 15.32 -19.81 -7.12
CA ASN A 382 16.03 -20.01 -5.86
C ASN A 382 15.15 -19.75 -4.63
N VAL A 383 14.27 -18.74 -4.69
CA VAL A 383 13.34 -18.44 -3.59
C VAL A 383 12.35 -19.59 -3.38
N HIS A 384 11.80 -20.16 -4.45
CA HIS A 384 10.80 -21.22 -4.36
C HIS A 384 11.37 -22.61 -4.08
N GLU A 385 12.63 -22.86 -4.47
CA GLU A 385 13.35 -24.10 -4.15
C GLU A 385 13.88 -24.14 -2.71
N ASP A 386 14.09 -22.97 -2.09
CA ASP A 386 14.50 -22.86 -0.69
C ASP A 386 13.28 -22.97 0.25
N PRO A 387 13.22 -24.01 1.12
CA PRO A 387 12.08 -24.27 2.00
C PRO A 387 11.77 -23.14 2.97
N ASP A 388 12.78 -22.35 3.36
CA ASP A 388 12.66 -21.25 4.30
C ASP A 388 12.31 -19.96 3.56
N ARG A 389 13.06 -19.60 2.51
CA ARG A 389 12.85 -18.32 1.79
C ARG A 389 11.49 -18.22 1.14
N ARG A 390 10.90 -19.33 0.68
CA ARG A 390 9.53 -19.35 0.13
C ARG A 390 8.46 -18.89 1.13
N THR A 391 8.78 -18.90 2.44
CA THR A 391 7.87 -18.46 3.50
C THR A 391 7.99 -16.97 3.82
N TRP A 392 8.98 -16.29 3.24
CA TRP A 392 9.24 -14.88 3.50
C TRP A 392 8.41 -14.00 2.55
N ASN A 393 8.27 -12.71 2.89
CA ASN A 393 7.85 -11.74 1.89
C ASN A 393 8.91 -11.67 0.80
N LEU A 394 8.46 -11.54 -0.45
CA LEU A 394 9.34 -11.62 -1.61
C LEU A 394 10.48 -10.60 -1.56
N GLU A 395 10.23 -9.39 -1.06
CA GLU A 395 11.26 -8.34 -0.87
C GLU A 395 12.46 -8.83 -0.05
N ASN A 396 12.22 -9.63 1.00
CA ASN A 396 13.26 -10.18 1.87
C ASN A 396 13.87 -11.49 1.35
N ALA A 397 13.12 -12.23 0.51
CA ALA A 397 13.55 -13.52 -0.04
C ALA A 397 14.55 -13.36 -1.19
N LEU A 398 14.45 -12.24 -1.90
CA LEU A 398 15.31 -11.89 -3.02
C LEU A 398 16.74 -11.56 -2.59
N PRO A 399 17.74 -11.77 -3.47
CA PRO A 399 19.12 -11.41 -3.17
C PRO A 399 19.28 -9.90 -2.98
N ASP A 400 20.15 -9.52 -2.04
CA ASP A 400 20.54 -8.13 -1.86
C ASP A 400 21.53 -7.72 -2.95
N LEU A 401 21.00 -7.09 -3.99
CA LEU A 401 21.75 -6.58 -5.14
C LEU A 401 21.57 -5.07 -5.25
N GLN A 402 22.66 -4.37 -5.61
CA GLN A 402 22.53 -3.03 -6.15
C GLN A 402 21.88 -3.12 -7.52
N THR A 403 20.74 -2.48 -7.69
CA THR A 403 19.97 -2.44 -8.93
C THR A 403 19.88 -1.01 -9.41
N GLU A 404 19.78 -0.82 -10.72
CA GLU A 404 19.34 0.46 -11.26
C GLU A 404 17.94 0.81 -10.75
N LYS A 405 17.61 2.10 -10.73
CA LYS A 405 16.26 2.53 -10.37
C LYS A 405 15.25 1.94 -11.35
N ASN A 406 14.08 1.58 -10.82
CA ASN A 406 12.94 1.21 -11.63
C ASN A 406 12.57 2.36 -12.59
N PRO A 407 12.58 2.16 -13.92
CA PRO A 407 12.40 3.24 -14.88
C PRO A 407 10.98 3.83 -14.86
N ILE A 408 9.96 3.05 -14.50
CA ILE A 408 8.58 3.56 -14.37
C ILE A 408 8.48 4.49 -13.16
N LEU A 409 9.02 4.08 -12.01
CA LEU A 409 9.03 4.91 -10.81
C LEU A 409 9.92 6.15 -10.99
N ASP A 410 11.10 6.01 -11.57
CA ASP A 410 12.01 7.13 -11.80
C ASP A 410 11.42 8.14 -12.79
N MET A 411 10.75 7.68 -13.85
CA MET A 411 10.02 8.56 -14.77
C MET A 411 8.86 9.29 -14.05
N ALA A 412 8.09 8.59 -13.22
CA ALA A 412 7.00 9.21 -12.47
C ALA A 412 7.53 10.27 -11.48
N TRP A 413 8.64 9.98 -10.79
CA TRP A 413 9.30 10.92 -9.89
C TRP A 413 9.74 12.20 -10.60
N ARG A 414 10.38 12.06 -11.78
CA ARG A 414 10.91 13.19 -12.56
C ARG A 414 9.83 14.11 -13.14
N ARG A 415 8.56 13.70 -13.13
CA ARG A 415 7.45 14.57 -13.57
C ARG A 415 7.09 15.61 -12.52
N PHE A 416 7.34 15.33 -11.25
CA PHE A 416 7.13 16.32 -10.23
C PHE A 416 8.25 17.37 -10.30
N PRO A 417 7.94 18.67 -10.14
CA PRO A 417 8.91 19.77 -10.20
C PRO A 417 9.83 19.83 -8.97
N PHE A 418 10.27 18.68 -8.46
CA PHE A 418 11.25 18.63 -7.39
C PHE A 418 12.62 19.07 -7.91
N PRO A 419 13.38 19.88 -7.16
CA PRO A 419 14.72 20.26 -7.57
C PRO A 419 15.57 19.01 -7.81
N THR A 420 16.08 18.85 -9.03
CA THR A 420 17.14 17.87 -9.31
C THR A 420 18.39 18.40 -8.63
N GLY A 421 18.91 17.68 -7.64
CA GLY A 421 20.07 18.10 -6.87
C GLY A 421 21.33 18.18 -7.73
N ASP A 422 21.54 19.32 -8.39
CA ASP A 422 22.87 19.82 -8.72
C ASP A 422 23.27 20.75 -7.57
N SER A 423 23.88 20.17 -6.54
CA SER A 423 24.56 20.90 -5.47
C SER A 423 25.91 20.26 -5.18
#